data_AF-A0A0H3K6W4-F1
#
_entry.id   AF-A0A0H3K6W4-F1
#
_cell.length_a   1.000
_cell.length_b   1.000
_cell.length_c   1.000
_cell.angle_alpha   90.00
_cell.angle_beta   90.00
_cell.angle_gamma   90.00
#
_symmetry.space_group_name_H-M   'P 1'
#
loop_
_entity.id
_entity.type
_entity.pdbx_description
1 polymer ?
#
loop_
_entity_poly.entity_id
_entity_poly.type
_entity_poly.pdbx_seq_one_letter_code
_entity_poly.pdbx_strand_id
1 'polypeptide(L)'
;MAVQISKIEQAGKKVTLQGSSSNYDSVNDLLLTLQQSRFFTASSLRIEEAKLGATPTQNTGENSPKLSNVNYRIVGELSDVPTTDLLQNLRQLDAQGLAARLQGLVNQGVLKP
;
A
#
# COMPACT_ATOMS: atom_id res chain seq x y z
N MET A 1 -9.08 -9.35 -0.69
CA MET A 1 -8.52 -8.21 0.07
C MET A 1 -9.05 -6.91 -0.51
N ALA A 2 -9.76 -6.10 0.27
CA ALA A 2 -10.21 -4.78 -0.15
C ALA A 2 -9.33 -3.73 0.53
N VAL A 3 -8.17 -3.47 -0.09
CA VAL A 3 -7.23 -2.44 0.34
C VAL A 3 -7.06 -1.47 -0.82
N GLN A 4 -7.27 -0.19 -0.55
CA GLN A 4 -7.06 0.89 -1.49
C GLN A 4 -5.89 1.71 -1.00
N ILE A 5 -4.97 2.04 -1.92
CA ILE A 5 -3.86 2.95 -1.65
C ILE A 5 -4.28 4.29 -2.24
N SER A 6 -4.33 5.32 -1.41
CA SER A 6 -4.76 6.66 -1.80
C SER A 6 -3.57 7.59 -2.04
N LYS A 7 -2.47 7.42 -1.31
CA LYS A 7 -1.28 8.25 -1.43
C LYS A 7 -0.02 7.45 -1.14
N ILE A 8 1.03 7.72 -1.91
CA ILE A 8 2.37 7.18 -1.68
C ILE A 8 3.34 8.37 -1.67
N GLU A 9 4.14 8.50 -0.61
CA GLU A 9 5.17 9.52 -0.48
C GLU A 9 6.53 8.85 -0.34
N GLN A 10 7.51 9.29 -1.13
CA GLN A 10 8.88 8.79 -1.07
C GLN A 10 9.84 9.94 -0.77
N ALA A 11 10.73 9.72 0.20
CA ALA A 11 11.83 10.62 0.56
C ALA A 11 13.12 9.81 0.66
N GLY A 12 13.90 9.77 -0.42
CA GLY A 12 15.08 8.91 -0.53
C GLY A 12 14.68 7.43 -0.51
N LYS A 13 15.22 6.67 0.46
CA LYS A 13 14.83 5.27 0.70
C LYS A 13 13.52 5.14 1.48
N LYS A 14 13.07 6.17 2.20
CA LYS A 14 11.86 6.10 3.02
C LYS A 14 10.60 6.20 2.15
N VAL A 15 9.65 5.29 2.36
CA VAL A 15 8.35 5.24 1.71
C VAL A 15 7.25 5.29 2.76
N THR A 16 6.23 6.09 2.48
CA THR A 16 4.99 6.17 3.25
C THR A 16 3.83 5.80 2.33
N LEU A 17 3.05 4.80 2.73
CA LEU A 17 1.84 4.33 2.08
C LEU A 17 0.64 4.75 2.92
N GLN A 18 -0.31 5.45 2.32
CA GLN A 18 -1.55 5.87 2.96
C GLN A 18 -2.73 5.39 2.14
N GLY A 19 -3.78 4.95 2.81
CA GLY A 19 -4.96 4.46 2.14
C GLY A 19 -6.09 4.07 3.07
N SER A 20 -7.06 3.38 2.50
CA SER A 20 -8.27 2.90 3.17
C SER A 20 -8.42 1.39 3.00
N SER A 21 -9.00 0.73 4.00
CA SER A 21 -9.35 -0.68 3.92
C SER A 21 -10.67 -0.98 4.58
N SER A 22 -11.30 -2.11 4.23
CA SER A 22 -12.55 -2.56 4.83
C SER A 22 -12.41 -3.04 6.29
N ASN A 23 -11.20 -3.43 6.72
CA ASN A 23 -10.94 -3.93 8.08
C ASN A 23 -9.44 -3.82 8.44
N TYR A 24 -9.13 -4.00 9.73
CA TYR A 24 -7.74 -3.97 10.22
C TYR A 24 -6.94 -5.20 9.76
N ASP A 25 -7.58 -6.35 9.59
CA ASP A 25 -6.93 -7.59 9.12
C ASP A 25 -6.30 -7.40 7.75
N SER A 26 -7.02 -6.74 6.83
CA SER A 26 -6.52 -6.44 5.49
C SER A 26 -5.35 -5.46 5.50
N VAL A 27 -5.27 -4.56 6.49
CA VAL A 27 -4.11 -3.68 6.69
C VAL A 27 -2.92 -4.48 7.20
N ASN A 28 -3.14 -5.42 8.12
CA ASN A 28 -2.09 -6.31 8.61
C ASN A 28 -1.58 -7.24 7.50
N ASP A 29 -2.47 -7.85 6.73
CA ASP A 29 -2.11 -8.69 5.59
C ASP A 29 -1.33 -7.90 4.53
N LEU A 30 -1.68 -6.63 4.29
CA LEU A 30 -0.89 -5.74 3.45
C LEU A 30 0.52 -5.55 4.03
N LEU A 31 0.65 -5.28 5.33
CA LEU A 31 1.96 -5.13 5.98
C LEU A 31 2.81 -6.40 5.82
N LEU A 32 2.24 -7.58 6.09
CA LEU A 32 2.94 -8.86 5.93
C LEU A 32 3.37 -9.08 4.48
N THR A 33 2.50 -8.77 3.52
CA THR A 33 2.81 -8.86 2.08
C THR A 33 3.98 -7.96 1.71
N LEU A 34 4.02 -6.73 2.26
CA LEU A 34 5.12 -5.79 2.05
C LEU A 34 6.41 -6.28 2.71
N GLN A 35 6.34 -6.89 3.90
CA GLN A 35 7.51 -7.44 4.60
C GLN A 35 8.10 -8.67 3.90
N GLN A 36 7.27 -9.49 3.25
CA GLN A 36 7.71 -10.63 2.44
C GLN A 36 8.26 -10.21 1.07
N SER A 37 8.09 -8.93 0.70
CA SER A 37 8.60 -8.38 -0.55
C SER A 37 10.10 -8.18 -0.51
N ARG A 38 10.76 -8.38 -1.65
CA ARG A 38 12.18 -8.05 -1.83
C ARG A 38 12.42 -6.55 -2.01
N PHE A 39 11.37 -5.75 -2.16
CA PHE A 39 11.45 -4.31 -2.48
C PHE A 39 11.53 -3.42 -1.26
N PHE A 40 11.19 -3.96 -0.09
CA PHE A 40 11.21 -3.25 1.16
C PHE A 40 12.12 -3.97 2.15
N THR A 41 12.78 -3.19 2.99
CA THR A 41 13.50 -3.73 4.13
C THR A 41 12.48 -4.13 5.19
N ALA A 42 12.22 -5.43 5.35
CA ALA A 42 11.15 -5.95 6.22
C ALA A 42 11.21 -5.40 7.66
N SER A 43 12.42 -5.25 8.22
CA SER A 43 12.66 -4.70 9.56
C SER A 43 12.34 -3.22 9.70
N SER A 44 12.22 -2.48 8.60
CA SER A 44 11.87 -1.05 8.59
C SER A 44 10.36 -0.80 8.48
N LEU A 45 9.59 -1.80 8.04
CA LEU A 45 8.15 -1.67 7.77
C LEU A 45 7.33 -1.70 9.07
N ARG A 46 6.51 -0.67 9.26
CA ARG A 46 5.58 -0.57 10.40
C ARG A 46 4.31 0.18 10.03
N ILE A 47 3.20 -0.20 10.66
CA ILE A 47 1.97 0.61 10.67
C ILE A 47 2.18 1.76 11.65
N GLU A 48 2.17 2.98 11.14
CA GLU A 48 2.27 4.19 11.97
C GLU A 48 0.90 4.65 12.44
N GLU A 49 -0.13 4.50 11.60
CA GLU A 49 -1.51 4.77 11.97
C GLU A 49 -2.45 3.72 11.36
N ALA A 50 -3.45 3.30 12.12
CA ALA A 50 -4.62 2.59 11.63
C ALA A 50 -5.81 3.07 12.47
N LYS A 51 -6.71 3.84 11.86
CA LYS A 51 -7.84 4.46 12.54
C LYS A 51 -9.10 4.23 11.73
N LEU A 52 -10.23 4.04 12.42
CA LEU A 52 -11.53 4.04 11.77
C LEU A 52 -11.77 5.44 11.19
N GLY A 53 -11.77 5.54 9.86
CA GLY A 53 -12.20 6.72 9.13
C GLY A 53 -13.68 6.99 9.34
N ALA A 54 -14.08 8.25 9.19
CA ALA A 54 -15.48 8.63 9.29
C ALA A 54 -16.29 7.84 8.25
N THR A 55 -17.26 7.05 8.70
CA THR A 55 -18.27 6.47 7.81
C THR A 55 -19.04 7.64 7.18
N PRO A 56 -19.21 7.71 5.85
CA PRO A 56 -20.03 8.75 5.26
C PRO A 56 -21.44 8.67 5.87
N THR A 57 -21.85 9.70 6.61
CA THR A 57 -23.16 9.81 7.29
C THR A 57 -24.31 10.12 6.33
N GLN A 58 -24.18 9.75 5.05
CA GLN A 58 -25.23 9.93 4.05
C GLN A 58 -25.71 8.58 3.55
N ASN A 59 -26.45 7.86 4.39
CA ASN A 59 -27.49 6.95 3.91
C ASN A 59 -28.65 7.04 4.89
N THR A 60 -29.61 7.90 4.58
CA THR A 60 -30.93 7.98 5.21
C THR A 60 -31.75 6.77 4.73
N GLY A 61 -31.38 5.57 5.19
CA GLY A 61 -32.07 4.33 4.91
C GLY A 61 -31.60 3.24 5.87
N GLU A 62 -32.52 2.66 6.63
CA GLU A 62 -32.31 1.74 7.77
C GLU A 62 -31.58 0.43 7.45
N ASN A 63 -30.97 0.26 6.27
CA ASN A 63 -30.34 -1.00 5.88
C ASN A 63 -29.11 -0.87 4.96
N SER A 64 -28.29 0.17 5.15
CA SER A 64 -27.00 0.27 4.46
C SER A 64 -25.89 -0.31 5.34
N PRO A 65 -25.10 -1.31 4.86
CA PRO A 65 -24.00 -1.86 5.65
C PRO A 65 -23.01 -0.74 5.95
N LYS A 66 -22.71 -0.51 7.23
CA LYS A 66 -21.62 0.36 7.67
C LYS A 66 -20.32 -0.26 7.16
N LEU A 67 -19.87 0.14 5.97
CA LEU A 67 -18.53 -0.19 5.51
C LEU A 67 -17.56 0.50 6.47
N SER A 68 -16.98 -0.29 7.37
CA SER A 68 -15.87 0.15 8.21
C SER A 68 -14.74 0.53 7.27
N ASN A 69 -14.36 1.80 7.28
CA ASN A 69 -13.27 2.30 6.47
C ASN A 69 -12.09 2.55 7.41
N VAL A 70 -11.12 1.66 7.43
CA VAL A 70 -9.89 1.82 8.21
C VAL A 70 -8.91 2.62 7.37
N ASN A 71 -8.65 3.86 7.76
CA ASN A 71 -7.58 4.66 7.20
C ASN A 71 -6.27 4.21 7.82
N TYR A 72 -5.29 3.90 6.98
CA TYR A 72 -3.98 3.43 7.43
C TYR A 72 -2.85 4.28 6.87
N ARG A 73 -1.75 4.32 7.63
CA ARG A 73 -0.44 4.85 7.25
C ARG A 73 0.61 3.80 7.58
N ILE A 74 1.24 3.23 6.55
CA ILE A 74 2.37 2.32 6.65
C ILE A 74 3.63 3.07 6.24
N VAL A 75 4.70 2.95 7.02
CA VAL A 75 6.00 3.54 6.70
C VAL A 75 7.05 2.43 6.63
N GLY A 76 8.04 2.60 5.77
CA GLY A 76 9.18 1.70 5.67
C GLY A 76 10.25 2.26 4.75
N GLU A 77 11.24 1.43 4.44
CA GLU A 77 12.35 1.77 3.55
C GLU A 77 12.42 0.81 2.38
N LEU A 78 12.74 1.33 1.20
CA LEU A 78 13.08 0.53 0.02
C LEU A 78 14.39 -0.21 0.27
N SER A 79 14.45 -1.45 -0.22
CA SER A 79 15.69 -2.21 -0.25
C SER A 79 16.63 -1.64 -1.33
N ASP A 80 17.92 -1.96 -1.22
CA ASP A 80 18.94 -1.57 -2.21
C ASP A 80 18.89 -2.37 -3.53
N VAL A 81 17.75 -3.01 -3.82
CA VAL A 81 17.54 -3.72 -5.08
C VAL A 81 17.28 -2.69 -6.20
N PRO A 82 18.07 -2.68 -7.28
CA PRO A 82 17.89 -1.72 -8.36
C PRO A 82 16.50 -1.84 -9.01
N THR A 83 15.86 -0.70 -9.25
CA THR A 83 14.48 -0.56 -9.77
C THR A 83 14.25 -1.27 -11.11
N THR A 84 15.32 -1.48 -11.89
CA THR A 84 15.28 -2.19 -13.18
C THR A 84 14.98 -3.69 -13.00
N ASP A 85 15.58 -4.32 -11.98
CA ASP A 85 15.31 -5.72 -11.64
C ASP A 85 13.93 -5.88 -10.99
N LEU A 86 13.44 -4.83 -10.33
CA LEU A 86 12.16 -4.77 -9.63
C LEU A 86 10.98 -5.02 -10.58
N LEU A 87 10.88 -4.24 -11.65
CA LEU A 87 9.82 -4.36 -12.66
C LEU A 87 9.90 -5.65 -13.47
N GLN A 88 11.10 -6.20 -13.66
CA GLN A 88 11.29 -7.43 -14.43
C GLN A 88 10.92 -8.67 -13.61
N ASN A 89 11.30 -8.72 -12.32
CA ASN A 89 10.91 -9.79 -11.41
C ASN A 89 9.40 -9.77 -11.08
N LEU A 90 8.80 -8.58 -10.97
CA LEU A 90 7.35 -8.46 -10.73
C LEU A 90 6.48 -8.91 -11.90
N ARG A 91 6.94 -8.69 -13.14
CA ARG A 91 6.28 -9.22 -14.34
C ARG A 91 6.34 -10.74 -14.39
N GLN A 92 7.41 -11.35 -13.86
CA GLN A 92 7.56 -12.80 -13.78
C GLN A 92 6.74 -13.43 -12.64
N LEU A 93 6.46 -12.67 -11.56
CA LEU A 93 5.68 -13.12 -10.40
C LEU A 93 4.15 -13.09 -10.61
N ASP A 94 3.66 -12.77 -11.82
CA ASP A 94 2.22 -12.68 -12.19
C ASP A 94 1.35 -11.90 -11.17
N ALA A 95 1.95 -10.91 -10.51
CA ALA A 95 1.21 -9.97 -9.70
C ALA A 95 0.73 -8.82 -10.61
N GLN A 96 -0.20 -9.13 -11.53
CA GLN A 96 -0.74 -8.17 -12.51
C GLN A 96 -1.14 -6.83 -11.88
N GLY A 97 -1.57 -6.85 -10.61
CA GLY A 97 -1.91 -5.65 -9.85
C GLY A 97 -0.74 -4.87 -9.24
N LEU A 98 0.40 -5.50 -8.93
CA LEU A 98 1.55 -4.82 -8.31
C LEU A 98 2.49 -4.26 -9.38
N ALA A 99 2.75 -5.01 -10.45
CA ALA A 99 3.57 -4.55 -11.57
C ALA A 99 2.96 -3.31 -12.25
N ALA A 100 1.64 -3.31 -12.49
CA ALA A 100 0.95 -2.18 -13.09
C ALA A 100 0.98 -0.93 -12.19
N ARG A 101 0.87 -1.10 -10.87
CA ARG A 101 0.94 0.01 -9.90
C ARG A 101 2.36 0.57 -9.82
N LEU A 102 3.39 -0.27 -9.84
CA LEU A 102 4.79 0.16 -9.83
C LEU A 102 5.24 0.79 -11.16
N GLN A 103 4.74 0.31 -12.30
CA GLN A 103 4.91 0.97 -13.59
C GLN A 103 4.30 2.39 -13.56
N GLY A 104 3.15 2.55 -12.88
CA GLY A 104 2.57 3.86 -12.58
C GLY A 104 3.54 4.77 -11.82
N LEU A 105 4.26 4.24 -10.83
CA LEU A 105 5.21 5.01 -10.01
C LEU A 105 6.49 5.43 -10.76
N VAL A 106 6.99 4.59 -11.67
CA VAL A 106 8.10 4.96 -12.58
C VAL A 106 7.64 6.01 -13.59
N ASN A 107 6.45 5.83 -14.19
CA ASN A 107 5.90 6.79 -15.16
C ASN A 107 5.54 8.14 -14.52
N GLN A 108 5.21 8.15 -13.22
CA GLN A 108 4.97 9.38 -12.44
C GLN A 108 6.28 10.05 -11.98
N GLY A 109 7.45 9.50 -12.31
CA GLY A 109 8.76 10.08 -11.96
C GLY A 109 9.11 10.03 -10.48
N VAL A 110 8.35 9.27 -9.68
CA VAL A 110 8.56 9.10 -8.23
C VAL A 110 9.73 8.14 -7.96
N LEU A 111 9.92 7.16 -8.83
CA LEU A 111 11.10 6.29 -8.86
C LEU A 111 12.03 6.74 -9.99
N LYS A 112 13.27 7.09 -9.66
CA LYS A 112 14.33 7.29 -10.66
C LYS A 112 15.04 5.94 -10.91
N PRO A 113 15.42 5.67 -12.18
CA PRO A 113 16.11 4.43 -12.57
C PRO A 113 17.45 4.27 -11.86
#